data_AF-A0A4R6Q6W3-F1
#
_entry.id   AF-A0A4R6Q6W3-F1
#
_cell.length_a   1.000
_cell.length_b   1.000
_cell.length_c   1.000
_cell.angle_alpha   90.00
_cell.angle_beta   90.00
_cell.angle_gamma   90.00
#
_symmetry.space_group_name_H-M   'P 1'
#
loop_
_entity.id
_entity.type
_entity.pdbx_description
1 polymer ?
#
loop_
_entity_poly.entity_id
_entity_poly.type
_entity_poly.pdbx_seq_one_letter_code
_entity_poly.pdbx_strand_id
1 'polypeptide(L)'
;MLGFLFIYFIGKYFYELANQFNKNKWLFVILGILSYYSGAFIGGIILGLISLIFAIEIDWDNQILMNAIAIPFGFGITYLLYFLLKRKWNSEIKLEDSIDDIGAN
;
A
#
# COMPACT_ATOMS: atom_id res chain seq x y z
N MET A 1 -13.74 14.05 -5.09
CA MET A 1 -14.14 14.13 -3.66
C MET A 1 -13.97 12.79 -2.92
N LEU A 2 -14.21 11.62 -3.54
CA LEU A 2 -13.98 10.30 -2.92
C LEU A 2 -12.53 10.02 -2.47
N GLY A 3 -11.53 10.62 -3.10
CA GLY A 3 -10.11 10.39 -2.76
C GLY A 3 -9.76 10.71 -1.30
N PHE A 4 -10.34 11.75 -0.70
CA PHE A 4 -10.09 12.08 0.72
C PHE A 4 -10.58 11.00 1.68
N LEU A 5 -11.70 10.35 1.34
CA LEU A 5 -12.24 9.25 2.13
C LEU A 5 -11.28 8.05 2.10
N PHE A 6 -10.71 7.74 0.93
CA PHE A 6 -9.72 6.67 0.80
C PHE A 6 -8.45 6.94 1.61
N ILE A 7 -7.91 8.16 1.53
CA ILE A 7 -6.72 8.56 2.28
C ILE A 7 -6.95 8.43 3.80
N TYR A 8 -8.11 8.86 4.29
CA TYR A 8 -8.46 8.71 5.70
C TYR A 8 -8.47 7.24 6.14
N PHE A 9 -9.12 6.36 5.37
CA PHE A 9 -9.15 4.93 5.68
C PHE A 9 -7.77 4.29 5.62
N ILE A 10 -6.99 4.57 4.58
CA ILE A 10 -5.63 4.04 4.42
C ILE A 10 -4.77 4.46 5.62
N GLY A 11 -4.78 5.74 5.97
CA GLY A 11 -4.06 6.25 7.14
C GLY A 11 -4.48 5.53 8.42
N LYS A 12 -5.80 5.40 8.66
CA LYS A 12 -6.34 4.68 9.82
C LYS A 12 -5.84 3.23 9.90
N TYR A 13 -5.90 2.46 8.81
CA TYR A 13 -5.44 1.07 8.81
C TYR A 13 -3.94 0.94 9.09
N PHE A 14 -3.12 1.79 8.49
CA PHE A 14 -1.67 1.79 8.74
C PHE A 14 -1.32 2.26 10.16
N TYR A 15 -2.08 3.22 10.70
CA TYR A 15 -1.94 3.66 12.09
C TYR A 15 -2.21 2.50 13.06
N GLU A 16 -3.33 1.80 12.88
CA GLU A 16 -3.72 0.67 13.71
C GLU A 16 -2.71 -0.48 13.61
N LEU A 17 -2.25 -0.80 12.41
CA LEU A 17 -1.21 -1.82 12.21
C LEU A 17 0.08 -1.43 12.94
N ALA A 18 0.59 -0.21 12.74
CA ALA A 18 1.79 0.23 13.44
C ALA A 18 1.62 0.24 14.96
N ASN A 19 0.44 0.60 15.46
CA ASN A 19 0.12 0.57 16.89
C ASN A 19 0.12 -0.87 17.45
N GLN A 20 -0.40 -1.84 16.71
CA GLN A 20 -0.42 -3.26 17.11
C GLN A 20 0.98 -3.85 17.28
N PHE A 21 1.93 -3.46 16.43
CA PHE A 21 3.31 -3.97 16.44
C PHE A 21 4.31 -3.01 17.09
N ASN A 22 3.83 -2.05 17.88
CA ASN A 22 4.64 -1.04 18.58
C ASN A 22 5.66 -0.31 17.67
N LYS A 23 5.26 0.01 16.44
CA LYS A 23 6.07 0.77 15.46
C LYS A 23 5.65 2.25 15.43
N ASN A 24 6.44 3.10 14.75
CA ASN A 24 6.13 4.53 14.61
C ASN A 24 4.86 4.77 13.75
N LYS A 25 3.76 5.13 14.42
CA LYS A 25 2.43 5.27 13.81
C LYS A 25 2.38 6.29 12.68
N TRP A 26 2.94 7.48 12.88
CA TRP A 26 2.89 8.58 11.91
C TRP A 26 3.70 8.28 10.65
N LEU A 27 4.86 7.63 10.80
CA LEU A 27 5.65 7.18 9.65
C LEU A 27 4.84 6.24 8.77
N PHE A 28 4.15 5.26 9.35
CA PHE A 28 3.38 4.28 8.58
C PHE A 28 2.08 4.84 8.00
N VAL A 29 1.44 5.81 8.67
CA VAL A 29 0.33 6.57 8.08
C VAL A 29 0.77 7.24 6.79
N ILE A 30 1.87 8.00 6.82
CA ILE A 30 2.39 8.71 5.65
C ILE A 30 2.80 7.70 4.58
N LEU A 31 3.47 6.60 4.96
CA LEU A 31 3.89 5.56 4.03
C LEU A 31 2.70 4.91 3.33
N GLY A 32 1.62 4.60 4.06
CA GLY A 32 0.39 4.06 3.49
C GLY A 32 -0.22 5.00 2.45
N ILE A 33 -0.35 6.29 2.79
CA ILE A 33 -0.88 7.30 1.87
C ILE A 33 0.02 7.45 0.63
N LEU A 34 1.34 7.51 0.80
CA LEU A 34 2.28 7.57 -0.32
C LEU A 34 2.17 6.33 -1.20
N SER A 35 1.99 5.14 -0.62
CA SER A 35 1.88 3.90 -1.39
C SER A 35 0.65 3.87 -2.32
N TYR A 36 -0.45 4.54 -1.96
CA TYR A 36 -1.61 4.71 -2.82
C TYR A 36 -1.29 5.51 -4.08
N TYR A 37 -0.64 6.66 -3.93
CA TYR A 37 -0.25 7.49 -5.06
C TYR A 37 0.85 6.84 -5.90
N SER A 38 1.80 6.15 -5.26
CA SER A 38 2.80 5.33 -5.96
C SER A 38 2.15 4.22 -6.78
N GLY A 39 1.09 3.59 -6.27
CA GLY A 39 0.34 2.59 -7.02
C GLY A 39 -0.34 3.18 -8.25
N ALA A 40 -1.05 4.30 -8.11
CA ALA A 40 -1.64 5.00 -9.25
C ALA A 40 -0.58 5.39 -10.30
N PHE A 41 0.58 5.87 -9.87
CA PHE A 41 1.71 6.20 -10.75
C PHE A 41 2.25 4.97 -11.49
N ILE A 42 2.45 3.84 -10.80
CA ILE A 42 2.85 2.57 -11.41
C ILE A 42 1.81 2.10 -12.42
N GLY A 43 0.52 2.23 -12.13
CA GLY A 43 -0.57 1.92 -13.06
C GLY A 43 -0.48 2.76 -14.34
N GLY A 44 -0.18 4.06 -14.23
CA GLY A 44 0.06 4.93 -15.38
C GLY A 44 1.27 4.53 -16.22
N ILE A 45 2.38 4.12 -15.57
CA ILE A 45 3.56 3.59 -16.28
C ILE A 45 3.19 2.32 -17.06
N ILE A 46 2.50 1.37 -16.41
CA ILE A 46 2.08 0.12 -17.05
C ILE A 46 1.18 0.41 -18.26
N LEU A 47 0.25 1.33 -18.11
CA LEU A 47 -0.63 1.76 -19.19
C LEU A 47 0.17 2.38 -20.37
N GLY A 48 1.13 3.25 -20.08
CA GLY A 48 2.00 3.85 -21.08
C GLY A 48 2.87 2.82 -21.82
N LEU A 49 3.35 1.80 -21.12
CA LEU A 49 4.07 0.68 -21.74
C LEU A 49 3.16 -0.14 -22.66
N ILE A 50 1.91 -0.40 -22.25
CA ILE A 50 0.92 -1.08 -23.10
C ILE A 50 0.63 -0.26 -24.36
N SER A 51 0.43 1.05 -24.22
CA SER A 51 0.26 1.96 -25.37
C SER A 51 1.39 1.83 -26.38
N LEU A 52 2.64 1.85 -25.89
CA LEU A 52 3.83 1.73 -26.74
C LEU A 52 3.93 0.37 -27.44
N ILE A 53 3.66 -0.73 -26.73
CA ILE A 53 3.81 -2.10 -27.27
C ILE A 53 2.74 -2.42 -28.31
N PHE A 54 1.50 -1.98 -28.06
CA PHE A 54 0.35 -2.31 -28.90
C PHE A 54 -0.02 -1.19 -29.88
N ALA A 55 0.74 -0.10 -29.91
CA ALA A 55 0.45 1.11 -30.68
C ALA A 55 -0.98 1.64 -30.46
N ILE A 56 -1.44 1.59 -29.21
CA ILE A 56 -2.76 2.07 -28.81
C ILE A 56 -2.65 3.53 -28.40
N GLU A 57 -3.43 4.41 -29.01
CA GLU A 57 -3.54 5.80 -28.57
C GLU A 57 -4.33 5.88 -27.25
N ILE A 58 -3.74 6.55 -26.26
CA ILE A 58 -4.34 6.74 -24.95
C ILE A 58 -4.69 8.21 -24.77
N ASP A 59 -5.97 8.45 -24.50
CA ASP A 59 -6.46 9.74 -24.03
C ASP A 59 -6.15 9.89 -22.54
N TRP A 60 -5.06 10.60 -22.24
CA TRP A 60 -4.61 10.89 -20.87
C TRP A 60 -5.51 11.89 -20.14
N ASP A 61 -6.31 12.66 -20.88
CA ASP A 61 -7.26 13.62 -20.30
C ASP A 61 -8.60 12.95 -19.93
N ASN A 62 -8.81 11.70 -20.36
CA ASN A 62 -9.96 10.91 -19.98
C ASN A 62 -9.94 10.54 -18.49
N GLN A 63 -10.64 11.34 -17.68
CA GLN A 63 -10.73 11.13 -16.23
C GLN A 63 -11.32 9.78 -15.84
N ILE A 64 -12.24 9.21 -16.64
CA ILE A 64 -12.83 7.91 -16.35
C ILE A 64 -11.77 6.82 -16.50
N LEU A 65 -11.02 6.84 -17.60
CA LEU A 65 -9.91 5.91 -17.84
C LEU A 65 -8.83 6.03 -16.76
N MET A 66 -8.41 7.25 -16.44
CA MET A 66 -7.39 7.50 -15.42
C MET A 66 -7.83 7.00 -14.04
N ASN A 67 -9.08 7.27 -13.64
CA ASN A 67 -9.60 6.77 -12.36
C ASN A 67 -9.77 5.25 -12.35
N ALA A 68 -10.18 4.65 -13.47
CA ALA A 68 -10.34 3.20 -13.60
C ALA A 68 -9.02 2.45 -13.40
N ILE A 69 -7.88 3.08 -13.68
CA ILE A 69 -6.54 2.51 -13.48
C ILE A 69 -5.99 2.92 -12.10
N ALA A 70 -6.09 4.19 -11.73
CA ALA A 70 -5.54 4.69 -10.48
C ALA A 70 -6.12 3.97 -9.25
N ILE A 71 -7.42 3.68 -9.24
CA ILE A 71 -8.10 3.02 -8.11
C ILE A 71 -7.54 1.60 -7.86
N PRO A 72 -7.60 0.63 -8.81
CA PRO A 72 -7.14 -0.73 -8.57
C PRO A 72 -5.64 -0.80 -8.31
N PHE A 73 -4.80 -0.04 -9.01
CA PHE A 73 -3.36 -0.05 -8.77
C PHE A 73 -2.98 0.62 -7.45
N GLY A 74 -3.61 1.76 -7.13
CA GLY A 74 -3.43 2.45 -5.85
C GLY A 74 -3.78 1.56 -4.67
N PHE A 75 -4.98 0.97 -4.68
CA PHE A 75 -5.40 0.03 -3.63
C PHE A 75 -4.58 -1.26 -3.63
N GLY A 76 -4.25 -1.81 -4.80
CA GLY A 76 -3.46 -3.03 -4.93
C GLY A 76 -2.08 -2.90 -4.29
N ILE A 77 -1.36 -1.81 -4.59
CA ILE A 77 -0.03 -1.55 -4.01
C ILE A 77 -0.13 -1.22 -2.52
N THR A 78 -1.13 -0.43 -2.11
CA THR A 78 -1.37 -0.13 -0.69
C THR A 78 -1.66 -1.39 0.12
N TYR A 79 -2.52 -2.26 -0.41
CA TYR A 79 -2.88 -3.53 0.20
C TYR A 79 -1.68 -4.48 0.26
N LEU A 80 -0.91 -4.58 -0.83
CA LEU A 80 0.30 -5.39 -0.86
C LEU A 80 1.29 -4.93 0.21
N LEU A 81 1.55 -3.63 0.31
CA LEU A 81 2.43 -3.08 1.33
C LEU A 81 1.92 -3.39 2.74
N TYR A 82 0.63 -3.16 3.01
CA TYR A 82 0.01 -3.48 4.29
C TYR A 82 0.19 -4.96 4.66
N PHE A 83 -0.09 -5.86 3.70
CA PHE A 83 0.05 -7.29 3.88
C PHE A 83 1.49 -7.71 4.18
N LEU A 84 2.46 -7.17 3.44
CA LEU A 84 3.89 -7.45 3.66
C LEU A 84 4.36 -6.98 5.03
N LEU A 85 3.99 -5.77 5.46
CA LEU A 85 4.33 -5.24 6.78
C LEU A 85 3.70 -6.09 7.89
N LYS A 86 2.40 -6.40 7.77
CA LYS A 86 1.69 -7.26 8.73
C LYS A 86 2.32 -8.64 8.83
N ARG A 87 2.71 -9.26 7.71
CA ARG A 87 3.36 -10.57 7.70
C ARG A 87 4.74 -10.49 8.36
N LYS A 88 5.55 -9.48 8.02
CA LYS A 88 6.89 -9.28 8.56
C LYS A 88 6.86 -9.06 10.08
N TRP A 89 6.00 -8.17 10.58
CA TRP A 89 5.97 -7.87 12.01
C TRP A 89 5.35 -9.01 12.84
N ASN A 90 4.41 -9.77 12.28
CA ASN A 90 3.94 -11.00 12.92
C ASN A 90 5.06 -12.05 13.06
N SER A 91 5.96 -12.16 12.09
CA SER A 91 7.12 -13.06 12.23
C SER A 91 8.15 -12.57 13.24
N GLU A 92 8.30 -11.25 13.43
CA GLU A 92 9.21 -10.69 14.43
C GLU A 92 8.75 -11.05 15.86
N ILE A 93 7.46 -10.88 16.17
CA ILE A 93 6.91 -11.23 17.50
C ILE A 93 7.08 -12.73 17.81
N LYS A 94 6.75 -13.60 16.85
CA LYS A 94 6.87 -15.06 17.05
C LYS A 94 8.29 -15.52 17.32
N LEU A 95 9.29 -14.80 16.84
CA LEU A 95 10.70 -15.12 17.09
C LEU A 95 11.11 -14.70 18.51
N GLU A 96 10.61 -13.55 18.99
CA GLU A 96 10.88 -13.05 20.35
C GLU A 96 10.33 -14.01 21.41
N ASP A 97 9.06 -14.43 21.28
CA ASP A 97 8.44 -15.41 22.19
C ASP A 97 9.24 -16.74 22.25
N SER A 98 9.81 -17.18 21.12
CA SER A 98 10.57 -18.43 21.05
C SER A 98 11.96 -18.36 21.69
N ILE A 99 12.56 -17.17 21.82
CA ILE A 99 13.88 -16.99 22.45
C ILE A 99 13.72 -16.96 23.97
N ASP A 100 12.65 -16.35 24.48
CA ASP A 100 12.36 -16.30 25.90
C ASP A 100 12.10 -17.69 26.50
N ASP A 101 11.50 -18.61 25.73
CA ASP A 101 11.31 -20.02 26.12
C ASP A 101 12.63 -20.82 26.27
N ILE A 102 13.73 -20.38 25.64
CA ILE A 102 15.04 -21.09 25.72
C ILE A 102 15.79 -20.74 27.01
N GLY A 103 15.55 -19.57 27.60
CA GLY A 103 16.20 -19.12 28.84
C GLY A 103 15.49 -19.54 30.13
N ALA A 104 14.33 -20.20 30.03
CA ALA A 104 13.47 -20.56 31.16
C ALA A 104 13.70 -21.97 31.75
N ASN A 105 14.74 -22.71 31.31
CA ASN A 105 15.14 -24.02 31.85
C ASN A 105 16.53 -24.00 32.48
#